data_AF-A0A662JCX0-F1
#
_entry.id   AF-A0A662JCX0-F1
#
_cell.length_a   1.000
_cell.length_b   1.000
_cell.length_c   1.000
_cell.angle_alpha   90.00
_cell.angle_beta   90.00
_cell.angle_gamma   90.00
#
_symmetry.space_group_name_H-M   'P 1'
#
loop_
_entity.id
_entity.type
_entity.pdbx_description
1 polymer ?
#
loop_
_entity_poly.entity_id
_entity_poly.type
_entity_poly.pdbx_seq_one_letter_code
_entity_poly.pdbx_strand_id
1 'polypeptide(L)'
;MYFVGVDGGATKTLAILSDKQGRILGWGLSGPSNYHQVGVEGAINAINEAVTKAMSMAKVNRVNVMCCGLAGIDTKRDYEIMYKHINSIELAEKKILVHDAIIALMGATAGRPGVVV
;
A
#
# COMPACT_ATOMS: atom_id res chain seq x y z
N MET A 1 -9.79 -15.28 -2.33
CA MET A 1 -9.47 -13.90 -2.72
C MET A 1 -8.50 -13.34 -1.69
N TYR A 2 -7.49 -12.63 -2.16
CA TYR A 2 -6.46 -12.02 -1.32
C TYR A 2 -6.39 -10.52 -1.56
N PHE A 3 -6.24 -9.78 -0.46
CA PHE A 3 -6.17 -8.33 -0.43
C PHE A 3 -4.89 -7.93 0.27
N VAL A 4 -4.17 -6.96 -0.26
CA VAL A 4 -3.02 -6.35 0.43
C VAL A 4 -3.26 -4.86 0.63
N GLY A 5 -3.13 -4.41 1.88
CA GLY A 5 -3.09 -3.00 2.23
C GLY A 5 -1.64 -2.58 2.45
N VAL A 6 -1.25 -1.44 1.90
CA VAL A 6 0.08 -0.85 2.05
C VAL A 6 -0.05 0.53 2.69
N ASP A 7 0.66 0.73 3.78
CA ASP A 7 0.86 2.03 4.46
C ASP A 7 2.31 2.45 4.24
N GLY A 8 2.50 3.50 3.45
CA GLY A 8 3.82 3.93 2.98
C GLY A 8 4.12 5.38 3.31
N GLY A 9 5.17 5.62 4.09
CA GLY A 9 5.52 6.95 4.57
C GLY A 9 7.00 7.28 4.47
N ALA A 10 7.42 8.31 5.21
CA ALA A 10 8.77 8.85 5.21
C ALA A 10 9.82 7.94 5.90
N THR A 11 9.40 6.97 6.73
CA THR A 11 10.33 6.15 7.52
C THR A 11 10.30 4.68 7.14
N LYS A 12 9.13 4.15 6.79
CA LYS A 12 8.91 2.74 6.49
C LYS A 12 7.70 2.56 5.58
N THR A 13 7.60 1.36 5.03
CA THR A 13 6.43 0.86 4.31
C THR A 13 6.00 -0.45 4.93
N LEU A 14 4.72 -0.57 5.28
CA LEU A 14 4.11 -1.77 5.83
C LEU A 14 3.06 -2.31 4.86
N ALA A 15 3.19 -3.59 4.50
CA ALA A 15 2.17 -4.32 3.77
C ALA A 15 1.53 -5.38 4.67
N ILE A 16 0.19 -5.47 4.65
CA ILE A 16 -0.58 -6.51 5.34
C ILE A 16 -1.43 -7.24 4.30
N LEU A 17 -1.29 -8.57 4.24
CA LEU A 17 -2.07 -9.44 3.37
C LEU A 17 -3.17 -10.13 4.17
N SER A 18 -4.40 -10.08 3.66
CA SER A 18 -5.56 -10.74 4.25
C SER A 18 -6.38 -11.52 3.23
N ASP A 19 -7.19 -12.46 3.72
CA ASP A 19 -8.26 -13.07 2.92
C ASP A 19 -9.55 -12.23 2.94
N LYS A 20 -10.59 -12.72 2.24
CA LYS A 20 -11.90 -12.05 2.17
C LYS A 20 -12.65 -12.00 3.50
N GLN A 21 -12.21 -12.74 4.51
CA GLN A 21 -12.77 -12.70 5.86
C GLN A 21 -12.02 -11.72 6.77
N GLY A 22 -11.02 -11.01 6.24
CA GLY A 22 -10.18 -10.09 7.01
C GLY A 22 -9.15 -10.79 7.88
N ARG A 23 -8.92 -12.10 7.71
CA ARG A 23 -7.87 -12.80 8.45
C ARG A 23 -6.52 -12.43 7.88
N ILE A 24 -5.62 -11.95 8.72
CA ILE A 24 -4.24 -11.64 8.34
C ILE A 24 -3.49 -12.94 8.07
N LEU A 25 -2.92 -13.06 6.88
CA LEU A 25 -2.17 -14.24 6.43
C LEU A 25 -0.66 -13.98 6.36
N GLY A 26 -0.26 -12.72 6.25
CA GLY A 26 1.14 -12.33 6.16
C GLY A 26 1.33 -10.83 6.22
N TRP A 27 2.55 -10.40 6.47
CA TRP A 27 2.93 -8.99 6.51
C TRP A 27 4.37 -8.81 6.02
N GLY A 28 4.71 -7.57 5.67
CA GLY A 28 6.06 -7.22 5.24
C GLY A 28 6.40 -5.77 5.56
N LEU A 29 7.62 -5.56 6.04
CA LEU A 29 8.19 -4.23 6.26
C LEU A 29 9.34 -3.99 5.29
N SER A 30 9.44 -2.76 4.81
CA SER A 30 10.56 -2.26 4.01
C SER A 30 10.88 -0.81 4.36
N GLY A 31 11.82 -0.22 3.62
CA GLY A 31 12.21 1.18 3.76
C GLY A 31 11.09 2.18 3.43
N PRO A 32 11.42 3.49 3.43
CA PRO A 32 10.44 4.54 3.16
C PRO A 32 9.94 4.53 1.72
N SER A 33 8.70 4.97 1.51
CA SER A 33 8.07 5.07 0.18
C SER A 33 7.44 6.43 -0.11
N ASN A 34 7.75 7.46 0.68
CA ASN A 34 7.45 8.83 0.27
C ASN A 34 8.35 9.20 -0.92
N TYR A 35 7.75 9.27 -2.11
CA TYR A 35 8.49 9.42 -3.35
C TYR A 35 9.21 10.78 -3.48
N HIS A 36 8.79 11.79 -2.72
CA HIS A 36 9.53 13.06 -2.65
C HIS A 36 10.88 12.92 -1.93
N GLN A 37 11.03 11.92 -1.05
CA GLN A 37 12.26 11.68 -0.31
C GLN A 37 13.19 10.68 -1.00
N VAL A 38 12.64 9.60 -1.54
CA VAL A 38 13.43 8.49 -2.12
C VAL A 38 13.35 8.38 -3.64
N GLY A 39 12.63 9.30 -4.30
CA GLY A 39 12.30 9.20 -5.71
C GLY A 39 11.24 8.12 -5.99
N VAL A 40 10.76 8.11 -7.24
CA VAL A 40 9.71 7.17 -7.67
C VAL A 40 10.21 5.73 -7.61
N GLU A 41 11.41 5.45 -8.13
CA GLU A 41 11.97 4.09 -8.13
C GLU A 41 12.18 3.56 -6.71
N GLY A 42 12.71 4.38 -5.80
CA GLY A 42 12.90 4.01 -4.40
C GLY A 42 11.57 3.65 -3.72
N ALA A 43 10.54 4.47 -3.95
CA ALA A 43 9.21 4.22 -3.39
C ALA A 43 8.59 2.92 -3.92
N ILE A 44 8.69 2.68 -5.23
CA ILE A 44 8.15 1.46 -5.86
C ILE A 44 8.90 0.22 -5.40
N ASN A 45 10.23 0.30 -5.25
CA ASN A 45 11.03 -0.80 -4.70
C ASN A 45 10.63 -1.14 -3.26
N ALA A 46 10.46 -0.12 -2.41
CA ALA A 46 10.00 -0.33 -1.03
C ALA A 46 8.61 -0.98 -0.99
N ILE A 47 7.66 -0.51 -1.80
CA ILE A 47 6.31 -1.10 -1.89
C ILE A 47 6.38 -2.56 -2.35
N ASN A 48 7.10 -2.84 -3.45
CA ASN A 48 7.27 -4.19 -3.97
C ASN A 48 7.91 -5.13 -2.95
N GLU A 49 8.95 -4.67 -2.24
CA GLU A 49 9.62 -5.46 -1.21
C GLU A 49 8.66 -5.80 -0.06
N ALA A 50 7.92 -4.82 0.46
CA ALA A 50 6.97 -5.05 1.54
C ALA A 50 5.86 -6.03 1.12
N VAL A 51 5.28 -5.84 -0.07
CA VAL A 51 4.22 -6.71 -0.60
C VAL A 51 4.75 -8.13 -0.83
N THR A 52 5.96 -8.26 -1.41
CA THR A 52 6.58 -9.57 -1.66
C THR A 52 6.85 -10.33 -0.36
N LYS A 53 7.31 -9.65 0.70
CA LYS A 53 7.48 -10.26 2.04
C LYS A 53 6.14 -10.76 2.61
N ALA A 54 5.09 -9.96 2.51
CA ALA A 54 3.74 -10.35 2.96
C ALA A 54 3.21 -11.58 2.20
N MET A 55 3.41 -11.58 0.87
CA MET A 55 3.02 -12.69 -0.02
C MET A 55 3.81 -13.97 0.25
N SER A 56 5.12 -13.85 0.47
CA SER A 56 5.99 -14.98 0.82
C SER A 56 5.56 -15.62 2.15
N MET A 57 5.31 -14.81 3.17
CA MET A 57 4.81 -15.30 4.47
C MET A 57 3.47 -16.02 4.33
N ALA A 58 2.56 -15.49 3.52
CA ALA A 58 1.26 -16.08 3.25
C ALA A 58 1.29 -17.27 2.27
N LYS A 59 2.43 -17.54 1.63
CA LYS A 59 2.59 -18.52 0.52
C LYS A 59 1.60 -18.27 -0.63
N VAL A 60 1.44 -17.00 -0.99
CA VAL A 60 0.53 -16.54 -2.06
C VAL A 60 1.35 -15.93 -3.19
N ASN A 61 1.08 -16.33 -4.43
CA ASN A 61 1.81 -15.83 -5.61
C ASN A 61 1.14 -14.63 -6.29
N ARG A 62 -0.14 -14.36 -6.01
CA ARG A 62 -0.89 -13.25 -6.60
C ARG A 62 -2.02 -12.77 -5.69
N VAL A 63 -2.25 -11.46 -5.64
CA VAL A 63 -3.38 -10.87 -4.90
C VAL A 63 -4.43 -10.27 -5.85
N ASN A 64 -5.69 -10.27 -5.43
CA ASN A 64 -6.78 -9.72 -6.24
C ASN A 64 -6.79 -8.19 -6.20
N VAL A 65 -6.54 -7.60 -5.03
CA VAL A 65 -6.53 -6.15 -4.85
C VAL A 65 -5.35 -5.73 -3.99
N MET A 66 -4.65 -4.70 -4.44
CA MET A 66 -3.66 -3.95 -3.67
C MET A 66 -4.14 -2.52 -3.47
N CYS A 67 -4.19 -2.06 -2.23
CA CYS A 67 -4.49 -0.68 -1.88
C CYS A 67 -3.27 -0.05 -1.23
N CYS A 68 -2.72 1.00 -1.84
CA CYS A 68 -1.59 1.75 -1.31
C CYS A 68 -2.07 3.11 -0.79
N GLY A 69 -1.97 3.31 0.52
CA GLY A 69 -2.05 4.64 1.13
C GLY A 69 -0.65 5.18 1.34
N LEU A 70 -0.32 6.25 0.61
CA LEU A 70 1.03 6.81 0.60
C LEU A 70 1.02 8.27 1.04
N ALA A 71 2.05 8.64 1.82
CA ALA A 71 2.34 10.03 2.12
C ALA A 71 2.88 10.77 0.87
N GLY A 72 2.57 12.06 0.76
CA GLY A 72 3.07 12.92 -0.33
C GLY A 72 2.29 12.80 -1.64
N ILE A 73 1.08 12.24 -1.63
CA ILE A 73 0.18 12.24 -2.80
C ILE A 73 -0.83 13.38 -2.67
N ASP A 74 -0.32 14.60 -2.55
CA ASP A 74 -1.11 15.79 -2.19
C ASP A 74 -1.82 16.40 -3.41
N THR A 75 -1.23 16.25 -4.60
CA THR A 75 -1.74 16.84 -5.85
C THR A 75 -2.13 15.78 -6.87
N LYS A 76 -2.94 16.19 -7.85
CA LYS A 76 -3.27 15.35 -9.01
C LYS A 76 -2.01 14.85 -9.75
N ARG A 77 -0.97 15.69 -9.80
CA ARG A 77 0.31 15.33 -10.46
C ARG A 77 1.02 14.21 -9.69
N ASP A 78 1.08 14.31 -8.36
CA ASP A 78 1.69 13.27 -7.51
C ASP A 78 0.97 11.94 -7.70
N TYR A 79 -0.37 12.00 -7.71
CA TYR A 79 -1.22 10.84 -7.97
C TYR A 79 -0.92 10.20 -9.32
N GLU A 80 -0.90 10.99 -10.41
CA GLU A 80 -0.65 10.48 -11.76
C GLU A 80 0.74 9.83 -11.90
N ILE A 81 1.77 10.45 -11.33
CA ILE A 81 3.15 9.91 -11.32
C ILE A 81 3.17 8.56 -10.61
N MET A 82 2.68 8.50 -9.37
CA MET A 82 2.76 7.28 -8.58
C MET A 82 1.82 6.19 -9.11
N TYR A 83 0.61 6.54 -9.54
CA TYR A 83 -0.36 5.58 -10.06
C TYR A 83 0.17 4.87 -11.30
N LYS A 84 0.85 5.58 -12.21
CA LYS A 84 1.47 4.96 -13.40
C LYS A 84 2.42 3.82 -13.01
N HIS A 85 3.27 4.04 -12.01
CA HIS A 85 4.29 3.06 -11.61
C HIS A 85 3.73 1.96 -10.68
N ILE A 86 2.76 2.28 -9.84
CA ILE A 86 2.04 1.28 -9.04
C ILE A 86 1.26 0.34 -9.97
N ASN A 87 0.68 0.87 -11.05
CA ASN A 87 -0.09 0.06 -11.98
C ASN A 87 0.78 -0.96 -12.74
N SER A 88 2.08 -0.68 -12.93
CA SER A 88 3.04 -1.62 -13.51
C SER A 88 3.47 -2.75 -12.57
N ILE A 89 3.07 -2.73 -11.29
CA ILE A 89 3.36 -3.84 -10.37
C ILE A 89 2.50 -5.04 -10.74
N GLU A 90 3.10 -6.17 -11.11
CA GLU A 90 2.38 -7.36 -11.58
C GLU A 90 1.82 -8.25 -10.45
N LEU A 91 2.12 -7.92 -9.19
CA LEU A 91 1.74 -8.70 -8.01
C LEU A 91 0.21 -8.72 -7.74
N ALA A 92 -0.52 -7.73 -8.27
CA ALA A 92 -1.95 -7.54 -8.01
C ALA A 92 -2.77 -7.40 -9.31
N GLU A 93 -4.00 -7.93 -9.32
CA GLU A 93 -4.93 -7.74 -10.44
C GLU A 93 -5.46 -6.30 -10.50
N LYS A 94 -5.96 -5.78 -9.38
CA LYS A 94 -6.44 -4.41 -9.22
C LYS A 94 -5.55 -3.62 -8.27
N LYS A 95 -5.25 -2.37 -8.61
CA LYS A 95 -4.49 -1.44 -7.77
C LYS A 95 -5.34 -0.22 -7.44
N ILE A 96 -5.25 0.22 -6.19
CA ILE A 96 -5.91 1.40 -5.68
C ILE A 96 -4.82 2.24 -5.03
N LEU A 97 -4.76 3.52 -5.38
CA LEU A 97 -3.87 4.48 -4.77
C LEU A 97 -4.72 5.51 -4.03
N VAL A 98 -4.37 5.80 -2.79
CA VAL A 98 -5.00 6.83 -1.98
C VAL A 98 -3.95 7.58 -1.17
N HIS A 99 -4.33 8.75 -0.66
CA HIS A 99 -3.55 9.47 0.33
C HIS A 99 -3.52 8.69 1.66
N ASP A 100 -2.43 8.78 2.43
CA ASP A 100 -2.28 8.09 3.72
C ASP A 100 -3.40 8.43 4.73
N ALA A 101 -3.83 9.68 4.82
CA ALA A 101 -4.95 10.15 5.63
C ALA A 101 -6.26 9.36 5.38
N ILE A 102 -6.50 8.88 4.15
CA ILE A 102 -7.68 8.06 3.85
C ILE A 102 -7.59 6.70 4.54
N ILE A 103 -6.42 6.03 4.47
CA ILE A 103 -6.26 4.73 5.15
C ILE A 103 -6.19 4.89 6.66
N ALA A 104 -5.66 6.00 7.16
CA ALA A 104 -5.66 6.32 8.58
C ALA A 104 -7.09 6.48 9.12
N LEU A 105 -7.93 7.25 8.41
CA LEU A 105 -9.34 7.39 8.74
C LEU A 105 -10.07 6.04 8.70
N MET A 106 -9.90 5.28 7.61
CA MET A 106 -10.56 3.99 7.44
C MET A 106 -10.15 2.98 8.52
N GLY A 107 -8.85 2.95 8.88
CA GLY A 107 -8.33 2.08 9.93
C GLY A 107 -8.85 2.46 11.32
N ALA A 108 -8.98 3.76 11.61
CA ALA A 108 -9.48 4.25 12.89
C ALA A 108 -11.00 4.06 13.04
N THR A 109 -11.77 4.23 11.96
CA THR A 109 -13.25 4.26 12.04
C THR A 109 -13.93 2.99 11.55
N ALA A 110 -13.18 2.07 10.94
CA ALA A 110 -13.71 0.91 10.21
C ALA A 110 -14.73 1.33 9.12
N GLY A 111 -14.46 2.46 8.46
CA GLY A 111 -15.32 3.00 7.39
C GLY A 111 -16.57 3.74 7.88
N ARG A 112 -16.72 3.95 9.19
CA ARG A 112 -17.79 4.80 9.75
C ARG A 112 -17.38 6.28 9.72
N PRO A 113 -18.33 7.23 9.76
CA PRO A 113 -18.00 8.64 9.90
C PRO A 113 -17.14 8.92 11.15
N GLY A 114 -16.14 9.78 11.03
CA GLY A 114 -15.24 10.15 12.11
C GLY A 114 -14.16 11.14 11.67
N VAL A 115 -13.25 11.47 12.59
CA VAL A 115 -12.13 12.40 12.37
C VAL A 115 -10.84 11.76 12.89
N VAL A 116 -9.74 11.96 12.17
CA VAL A 116 -8.37 11.67 12.60
C VAL A 116 -7.60 13.00 12.59
N VAL A 117 -6.77 13.25 13.61
CA VAL A 117 -6.00 14.48 13.83
C VAL A 117 -4.54 14.18 14.11
#